data_AF-A0A969T542-F1
#
_entry.id   AF-A0A969T542-F1
#
_cell.length_a   1.000
_cell.length_b   1.000
_cell.length_c   1.000
_cell.angle_alpha   90.00
_cell.angle_beta   90.00
_cell.angle_gamma   90.00
#
_symmetry.space_group_name_H-M   'P 1'
#
loop_
_entity.id
_entity.type
_entity.pdbx_description
1 polymer ?
#
loop_
_entity_poly.entity_id
_entity_poly.type
_entity_poly.pdbx_seq_one_letter_code
_entity_poly.pdbx_strand_id
1 'polypeptide(L)'
;MMDSTDWKKTTDFYIELQKKWKTVGPVPRKHKDEIWQRFRKACNTFFDKKSEHFSTKDEEQDQNLELKKALIEKVKNFEMVEDNQANFKTLNQIQKEWTEIGHVPLKDKDEVTKEFRSLVNEIYEKLDLNEGEKTKLQFRTKIEALKNSPKSFNRLRNERDKIITKMDKIRNNIVLWENNIGFFAKSKNADSMIKDFKLKLKEQKKQLLNCKSNLI
;
A
#
# COMPACT_ATOMS: atom_id res chain seq x y z
N MET A 1 17.13 28.27 -25.56
CA MET A 1 17.75 26.96 -25.26
C MET A 1 18.29 26.86 -23.85
N MET A 2 18.90 27.91 -23.27
CA MET A 2 19.39 27.89 -21.88
C MET A 2 18.29 27.74 -20.81
N ASP A 3 17.02 27.97 -21.17
CA ASP A 3 15.86 27.84 -20.28
C ASP A 3 14.97 26.63 -20.63
N SER A 4 15.50 25.66 -21.38
CA SER A 4 14.77 24.45 -21.76
C SER A 4 14.60 23.52 -20.57
N THR A 5 13.35 23.14 -20.25
CA THR A 5 12.99 22.18 -19.20
C THR A 5 13.07 20.72 -19.67
N ASP A 6 13.31 20.47 -20.97
CA ASP A 6 13.61 19.13 -21.49
C ASP A 6 15.08 18.79 -21.23
N TRP A 7 15.38 18.45 -19.97
CA TRP A 7 16.74 18.21 -19.49
C TRP A 7 17.47 17.12 -20.28
N LYS A 8 16.76 16.08 -20.73
CA LYS A 8 17.34 14.93 -21.44
C LYS A 8 17.75 15.33 -22.86
N LYS A 9 16.82 15.83 -23.68
CA LYS A 9 17.14 16.25 -25.06
C LYS A 9 18.14 17.38 -25.11
N THR A 10 18.06 18.32 -24.17
CA THR A 10 18.98 19.46 -24.11
C THR A 10 20.38 19.01 -23.67
N THR A 11 20.50 18.05 -22.75
CA THR A 11 21.79 17.42 -22.40
C THR A 11 22.40 16.71 -23.62
N ASP A 12 21.62 15.90 -24.33
CA ASP A 12 22.10 15.17 -25.51
C ASP A 12 22.55 16.13 -26.63
N PHE A 13 21.82 17.21 -26.86
CA PHE A 13 22.19 18.27 -27.78
C PHE A 13 23.51 18.96 -27.41
N TYR A 14 23.70 19.34 -26.14
CA TYR A 14 24.97 19.95 -25.70
C TYR A 14 26.15 18.98 -25.82
N ILE A 15 25.95 17.68 -25.55
CA ILE A 15 26.97 16.64 -25.75
C ILE A 15 27.32 16.48 -27.23
N GLU A 16 26.33 16.41 -28.12
CA GLU A 16 26.57 16.36 -29.56
C GLU A 16 27.28 17.60 -30.07
N LEU A 17 26.89 18.79 -29.59
CA LEU A 17 27.49 20.05 -29.98
C LEU A 17 28.95 20.13 -29.52
N GLN A 18 29.25 19.63 -28.32
CA GLN A 18 30.62 19.50 -27.81
C GLN A 18 31.45 18.50 -28.63
N LYS A 19 30.85 17.38 -29.06
CA LYS A 19 31.50 16.39 -29.95
C LYS A 19 31.80 17.01 -31.32
N LYS A 20 30.82 17.69 -31.92
CA LYS A 20 30.95 18.40 -33.19
C LYS A 20 32.04 19.48 -33.12
N TRP A 21 32.09 20.26 -32.03
CA TRP A 21 33.13 21.25 -31.80
C TRP A 21 34.55 20.64 -31.78
N LYS A 22 34.73 19.46 -31.17
CA LYS A 22 36.02 18.76 -31.15
C LYS A 22 36.44 18.23 -32.53
N THR A 23 35.51 17.97 -33.43
CA THR A 23 35.78 17.41 -34.77
C THR A 23 36.03 18.45 -35.88
N VAL A 24 35.68 19.72 -35.68
CA VAL A 24 35.69 20.76 -36.75
C VAL A 24 37.10 21.27 -37.12
N GLY A 25 38.17 20.85 -36.43
CA GLY A 25 39.56 21.22 -36.78
C GLY A 25 39.95 22.66 -36.37
N PRO A 26 41.19 23.09 -36.66
CA PRO A 26 41.75 24.34 -36.11
C PRO A 26 41.13 25.60 -36.74
N VAL A 27 40.26 26.27 -35.98
CA VAL A 27 39.70 27.61 -36.28
C VAL A 27 40.78 28.70 -36.02
N PRO A 28 40.84 29.78 -36.82
CA PRO A 28 41.77 30.90 -36.60
C PRO A 28 41.72 31.43 -35.15
N ARG A 29 42.90 31.56 -34.52
CA ARG A 29 43.05 31.88 -33.08
C ARG A 29 42.27 33.12 -32.64
N LYS A 30 42.05 34.10 -33.52
CA LYS A 30 41.44 35.40 -33.22
C LYS A 30 39.97 35.35 -32.76
N HIS A 31 39.19 34.33 -33.18
CA HIS A 31 37.78 34.18 -32.80
C HIS A 31 37.47 32.89 -32.04
N LYS A 32 38.44 31.97 -31.99
CA LYS A 32 38.31 30.67 -31.34
C LYS A 32 38.00 30.79 -29.85
N ASP A 33 38.71 31.68 -29.15
CA ASP A 33 38.61 31.79 -27.69
C ASP A 33 37.30 32.44 -27.27
N GLU A 34 36.82 33.46 -28.00
CA GLU A 34 35.54 34.12 -27.70
C GLU A 34 34.36 33.16 -27.90
N ILE A 35 34.33 32.42 -29.01
CA ILE A 35 33.27 31.45 -29.30
C ILE A 35 33.29 30.30 -28.29
N TRP A 36 34.48 29.83 -27.91
CA TRP A 36 34.65 28.80 -26.88
C TRP A 36 34.15 29.27 -25.50
N GLN A 37 34.49 30.50 -25.10
CA GLN A 37 34.02 31.06 -23.83
C GLN A 37 32.50 31.24 -23.81
N ARG A 38 31.89 31.71 -24.92
CA ARG A 38 30.42 31.81 -25.04
C ARG A 38 29.75 30.44 -24.96
N PHE A 39 30.28 29.43 -25.65
CA PHE A 39 29.77 28.06 -25.61
C PHE A 39 29.89 27.46 -24.20
N ARG A 40 31.06 27.58 -23.57
CA ARG A 40 31.30 27.07 -22.20
C ARG A 40 30.38 27.74 -21.19
N LYS A 41 30.19 29.06 -21.29
CA LYS A 41 29.27 29.80 -20.42
C LYS A 41 27.84 29.27 -20.55
N ALA A 42 27.35 29.07 -21.77
CA ALA A 42 26.01 28.53 -22.00
C ALA A 42 25.84 27.08 -21.46
N CYS A 43 26.86 26.23 -21.63
CA CYS A 43 26.86 24.88 -21.07
C CYS A 43 26.85 24.90 -19.53
N ASN A 44 27.74 25.68 -18.90
CA ASN A 44 27.81 25.79 -17.45
C ASN A 44 26.46 26.24 -16.88
N THR A 45 25.89 27.33 -17.39
CA THR A 45 24.58 27.83 -16.94
C THR A 45 23.47 26.78 -17.05
N PHE A 46 23.46 25.96 -18.10
CA PHE A 46 22.48 24.87 -18.25
C PHE A 46 22.71 23.74 -17.23
N PHE A 47 23.95 23.30 -17.05
CA PHE A 47 24.29 22.22 -16.10
C PHE A 47 24.13 22.66 -14.64
N ASP A 48 24.43 23.91 -14.31
CA ASP A 48 24.22 24.48 -12.97
C ASP A 48 22.72 24.48 -12.64
N LYS A 49 21.86 25.00 -13.53
CA LYS A 49 20.40 24.97 -13.36
C LYS A 49 19.84 23.55 -13.26
N LYS A 50 20.39 22.61 -14.04
CA LYS A 50 20.02 21.20 -13.98
C LYS A 50 20.38 20.61 -12.61
N SER A 51 21.61 20.85 -12.14
CA SER A 51 22.08 20.36 -10.84
C SER A 51 21.23 20.90 -9.70
N GLU A 52 20.93 22.20 -9.72
CA GLU A 52 20.05 22.84 -8.74
C GLU A 52 18.65 22.20 -8.74
N HIS A 53 18.05 22.00 -9.92
CA HIS A 53 16.73 21.37 -10.05
C HIS A 53 16.66 19.94 -9.49
N PHE A 54 17.71 19.13 -9.70
CA PHE A 54 17.76 17.78 -9.15
C PHE A 54 18.12 17.78 -7.65
N SER A 55 18.98 18.69 -7.18
CA SER A 55 19.30 18.85 -5.76
C SER A 55 18.06 19.14 -4.92
N THR A 56 17.20 20.07 -5.38
CA THR A 56 15.97 20.40 -4.66
C THR A 56 15.00 19.21 -4.59
N LYS A 57 14.95 18.37 -5.63
CA LYS A 57 14.12 17.16 -5.63
C LYS A 57 14.66 16.07 -4.72
N ASP A 58 15.98 15.92 -4.64
CA ASP A 58 16.60 14.97 -3.73
C ASP A 58 16.38 15.42 -2.28
N GLU A 59 16.51 16.72 -1.99
CA GLU A 59 16.20 17.30 -0.68
C GLU A 59 14.72 17.10 -0.28
N GLU A 60 13.78 17.33 -1.20
CA GLU A 60 12.35 17.08 -0.97
C GLU A 60 12.09 15.60 -0.65
N GLN A 61 12.71 14.68 -1.38
CA GLN A 61 12.59 13.24 -1.13
C GLN A 61 13.18 12.84 0.21
N ASP A 62 14.33 13.41 0.60
CA ASP A 62 14.95 13.17 1.90
C ASP A 62 14.07 13.70 3.05
N GLN A 63 13.43 14.85 2.88
CA GLN A 63 12.43 15.35 3.85
C GLN A 63 11.23 14.40 3.96
N ASN A 64 10.71 13.93 2.82
CA ASN A 64 9.63 12.95 2.79
C ASN A 64 10.02 11.63 3.45
N LEU A 65 11.28 11.21 3.34
CA LEU A 65 11.81 10.02 4.00
C LEU A 65 11.73 10.17 5.52
N GLU A 66 12.18 11.31 6.06
CA GLU A 66 12.12 11.58 7.50
C GLU A 66 10.67 11.64 8.01
N LEU A 67 9.76 12.26 7.26
CA LEU A 67 8.33 12.26 7.60
C LEU A 67 7.74 10.84 7.62
N LYS A 68 8.10 9.99 6.66
CA LYS A 68 7.63 8.59 6.64
C LYS A 68 8.21 7.76 7.78
N LYS A 69 9.47 7.96 8.15
CA LYS A 69 10.07 7.33 9.33
C LYS A 69 9.35 7.77 10.62
N ALA A 70 9.07 9.06 10.76
CA ALA A 70 8.30 9.56 11.90
C ALA A 70 6.89 8.96 11.96
N LEU A 71 6.24 8.74 10.81
CA LEU A 71 4.96 8.06 10.73
C LEU A 71 5.07 6.59 11.16
N ILE A 72 6.13 5.88 10.74
CA ILE A 72 6.40 4.50 11.18
C ILE A 72 6.56 4.44 12.69
N GLU A 73 7.30 5.37 13.30
CA GLU A 73 7.44 5.44 14.75
C GLU A 73 6.10 5.73 15.46
N LYS A 74 5.23 6.57 14.87
CA LYS A 74 3.85 6.73 15.38
C LYS A 74 3.06 5.43 15.34
N VAL A 75 3.21 4.63 14.28
CA VAL A 75 2.53 3.33 14.15
C VAL A 75 3.10 2.31 15.15
N LYS A 76 4.41 2.29 15.40
CA LYS A 76 5.03 1.42 16.42
C LYS A 76 4.50 1.72 17.82
N ASN A 77 4.32 3.00 18.12
CA ASN A 77 3.79 3.47 19.40
C ASN A 77 2.25 3.53 19.44
N PHE A 78 1.57 2.97 18.45
CA PHE A 78 0.11 2.97 18.40
C PHE A 78 -0.45 2.03 19.49
N GLU A 79 -1.09 2.62 20.49
CA GLU A 79 -1.82 1.89 21.52
C GLU A 79 -3.28 1.69 21.09
N MET A 80 -3.75 0.45 21.15
CA MET A 80 -5.14 0.12 20.85
C MET A 80 -6.04 0.53 22.00
N VAL A 81 -7.12 1.25 21.70
CA VAL A 81 -8.20 1.51 22.66
C VAL A 81 -9.31 0.45 22.53
N GLU A 82 -10.20 0.35 23.52
CA GLU A 82 -11.31 -0.63 23.49
C GLU A 82 -12.32 -0.39 22.34
N ASP A 83 -12.37 0.84 21.82
CA ASP A 83 -13.21 1.19 20.68
C ASP A 83 -12.53 0.85 19.35
N ASN A 84 -12.95 -0.28 18.78
CA ASN A 84 -12.50 -0.72 17.46
C ASN A 84 -12.75 0.34 16.38
N GLN A 85 -13.87 1.08 16.42
CA GLN A 85 -14.18 2.08 15.40
C GLN A 85 -13.20 3.25 15.46
N ALA A 86 -12.80 3.67 16.67
CA ALA A 86 -11.76 4.67 16.87
C ALA A 86 -10.39 4.17 16.34
N ASN A 87 -10.02 2.92 16.62
CA ASN A 87 -8.78 2.33 16.10
C ASN A 87 -8.73 2.32 14.56
N PHE A 88 -9.82 1.89 13.90
CA PHE A 88 -9.92 1.91 12.44
C PHE A 88 -9.81 3.33 11.87
N LYS A 89 -10.43 4.32 12.53
CA LYS A 89 -10.35 5.72 12.10
C LYS A 89 -8.91 6.24 12.16
N THR A 90 -8.19 5.97 13.24
CA THR A 90 -6.80 6.41 13.39
C THR A 90 -5.88 5.73 12.39
N LEU A 91 -6.05 4.42 12.14
CA LEU A 91 -5.27 3.70 11.12
C LEU A 91 -5.53 4.21 9.70
N ASN A 92 -6.76 4.55 9.36
CA ASN A 92 -7.10 5.14 8.07
C ASN A 92 -6.48 6.54 7.91
N GLN A 93 -6.46 7.33 8.99
CA GLN A 93 -5.82 8.64 9.00
C GLN A 93 -4.30 8.54 8.77
N ILE A 94 -3.64 7.61 9.46
CA ILE A 94 -2.21 7.33 9.28
C ILE A 94 -1.91 6.89 7.82
N GLN A 95 -2.73 6.01 7.26
CA GLN A 95 -2.57 5.60 5.85
C GLN A 95 -2.77 6.75 4.86
N LYS A 96 -3.68 7.68 5.16
CA LYS A 96 -3.88 8.88 4.36
C LYS A 96 -2.64 9.79 4.43
N GLU A 97 -2.14 10.06 5.62
CA GLU A 97 -0.89 10.84 5.81
C GLU A 97 0.29 10.21 5.06
N TRP A 98 0.42 8.88 5.11
CA TRP A 98 1.44 8.16 4.34
C TRP A 98 1.38 8.43 2.83
N THR A 99 0.17 8.49 2.26
CA THR A 99 -0.02 8.77 0.83
C THR A 99 0.19 10.24 0.48
N GLU A 100 -0.08 11.16 1.41
CA GLU A 100 0.07 12.61 1.20
C GLU A 100 1.53 13.06 1.24
N ILE A 101 2.41 12.39 2.00
CA ILE A 101 3.85 12.71 2.08
C ILE A 101 4.56 12.53 0.72
N GLY A 102 4.04 11.70 -0.19
CA GLY A 102 4.60 11.57 -1.54
C GLY A 102 5.79 10.61 -1.65
N HIS A 103 6.78 10.97 -2.48
CA HIS A 103 7.88 10.06 -2.86
C HIS A 103 9.11 10.22 -1.96
N VAL A 104 9.81 9.11 -1.76
CA VAL A 104 11.08 9.02 -1.01
C VAL A 104 12.19 8.54 -1.96
N PRO A 105 13.48 8.65 -1.57
CA PRO A 105 14.58 8.20 -2.40
C PRO A 105 14.41 6.74 -2.78
N LEU A 106 14.72 6.43 -4.04
CA LEU A 106 14.49 5.09 -4.60
C LEU A 106 15.18 3.98 -3.79
N LYS A 107 16.34 4.29 -3.19
CA LYS A 107 17.13 3.37 -2.36
C LYS A 107 16.37 2.93 -1.08
N ASP A 108 15.61 3.84 -0.46
CA ASP A 108 14.93 3.59 0.84
C ASP A 108 13.46 3.21 0.67
N LYS A 109 12.90 3.46 -0.52
CA LYS A 109 11.47 3.29 -0.82
C LYS A 109 10.94 1.91 -0.43
N ASP A 110 11.65 0.85 -0.81
CA ASP A 110 11.16 -0.51 -0.62
C ASP A 110 11.23 -0.93 0.86
N GLU A 111 12.31 -0.56 1.56
CA GLU A 111 12.49 -0.84 2.98
C GLU A 111 11.42 -0.14 3.83
N VAL A 112 11.28 1.17 3.65
CA VAL A 112 10.34 2.02 4.39
C VAL A 112 8.89 1.60 4.13
N THR A 113 8.55 1.27 2.88
CA THR A 113 7.21 0.79 2.53
C THR A 113 6.92 -0.60 3.13
N LYS A 114 7.91 -1.49 3.15
CA LYS A 114 7.75 -2.82 3.72
C LYS A 114 7.51 -2.74 5.23
N GLU A 115 8.31 -1.96 5.95
CA GLU A 115 8.20 -1.78 7.39
C GLU A 115 6.84 -1.18 7.79
N PHE A 116 6.41 -0.11 7.12
CA PHE A 116 5.09 0.48 7.36
C PHE A 116 3.96 -0.54 7.16
N ARG A 117 3.99 -1.29 6.05
CA ARG A 117 2.97 -2.31 5.75
C ARG A 117 2.96 -3.45 6.76
N SER A 118 4.11 -3.92 7.22
CA SER A 118 4.15 -5.01 8.21
C SER A 118 3.53 -4.57 9.54
N LEU A 119 3.86 -3.37 10.00
CA LEU A 119 3.32 -2.84 11.26
C LEU A 119 1.81 -2.63 11.19
N VAL A 120 1.33 -2.01 10.11
CA VAL A 120 -0.12 -1.81 9.90
C VAL A 120 -0.87 -3.14 9.83
N ASN A 121 -0.31 -4.14 9.13
CA ASN A 121 -0.92 -5.47 9.06
C ASN A 121 -0.99 -6.14 10.44
N GLU A 122 0.07 -6.05 11.24
CA GLU A 122 0.10 -6.62 12.59
C GLU A 122 -0.97 -6.00 13.50
N ILE A 123 -1.18 -4.68 13.41
CA ILE A 123 -2.24 -4.00 14.16
C ILE A 123 -3.62 -4.48 13.69
N TYR A 124 -3.84 -4.61 12.37
CA TYR A 124 -5.10 -5.14 11.85
C TYR A 124 -5.37 -6.58 12.29
N GLU A 125 -4.36 -7.44 12.30
CA GLU A 125 -4.51 -8.82 12.79
C GLU A 125 -4.89 -8.86 14.27
N LYS A 126 -4.27 -8.03 15.10
CA LYS A 126 -4.62 -7.90 16.53
C LYS A 126 -6.04 -7.37 16.74
N LEU A 127 -6.48 -6.37 15.95
CA LEU A 127 -7.85 -5.85 16.01
C LEU A 127 -8.89 -6.92 15.63
N ASP A 128 -8.60 -7.71 14.59
CA ASP A 128 -9.47 -8.78 14.13
C ASP A 128 -9.61 -9.92 15.14
N LEU A 129 -8.49 -10.29 15.80
CA LEU A 129 -8.50 -11.26 16.89
C LEU A 129 -9.36 -10.77 18.06
N ASN A 130 -9.20 -9.52 18.48
CA ASN A 130 -9.98 -8.93 19.58
C ASN A 130 -11.48 -8.86 19.28
N GLU A 131 -11.88 -8.52 18.05
CA GLU A 131 -13.28 -8.53 17.62
C GLU A 131 -13.87 -9.94 17.60
N GLY A 132 -13.09 -10.92 17.13
CA GLY A 132 -13.45 -12.34 17.18
C GLY A 132 -13.65 -12.86 18.60
N GLU A 133 -12.74 -12.53 19.52
CA GLU A 133 -12.83 -12.90 20.93
C GLU A 133 -14.01 -12.24 21.63
N LYS A 134 -14.26 -10.94 21.38
CA LYS A 134 -15.43 -10.22 21.91
C LYS A 134 -16.74 -10.83 21.42
N THR A 135 -16.82 -11.18 20.14
CA THR A 135 -17.99 -11.87 19.55
C THR A 135 -18.21 -13.23 20.22
N LYS A 136 -17.15 -14.01 20.42
CA LYS A 136 -17.19 -15.31 21.09
C LYS A 136 -17.62 -15.18 22.56
N LEU A 137 -17.10 -14.19 23.27
CA LEU A 137 -17.45 -13.90 24.66
C LEU A 137 -18.93 -13.51 24.79
N GLN A 138 -19.42 -12.58 23.96
CA GLN A 138 -20.83 -12.20 23.92
C GLN A 138 -21.75 -13.39 23.61
N PHE A 139 -21.33 -14.25 22.68
CA PHE A 139 -22.06 -15.49 22.39
C PHE A 139 -22.09 -16.41 23.60
N ARG A 140 -20.95 -16.65 24.27
CA ARG A 140 -20.87 -17.46 25.47
C ARG A 140 -21.74 -16.92 26.60
N THR A 141 -21.70 -15.61 26.87
CA THR A 141 -22.55 -14.96 27.88
C THR A 141 -24.04 -15.11 27.54
N LYS A 142 -24.40 -14.98 26.26
CA LYS A 142 -25.78 -15.23 25.78
C LYS A 142 -26.20 -16.68 26.03
N ILE A 143 -25.31 -17.65 25.77
CA ILE A 143 -25.57 -19.08 26.03
C ILE A 143 -25.71 -19.38 27.53
N GLU A 144 -24.86 -18.80 28.37
CA GLU A 144 -24.95 -18.93 29.84
C GLU A 144 -26.26 -18.33 30.38
N ALA A 145 -26.66 -17.15 29.90
CA ALA A 145 -27.95 -16.56 30.24
C ALA A 145 -29.15 -17.43 29.78
N LEU A 146 -29.03 -18.07 28.62
CA LEU A 146 -30.05 -18.98 28.10
C LEU A 146 -30.13 -20.29 28.90
N LYS A 147 -29.00 -20.81 29.41
CA LYS A 147 -28.95 -22.02 30.26
C LYS A 147 -29.75 -21.87 31.55
N ASN A 148 -29.77 -20.68 32.13
CA ASN A 148 -30.47 -20.38 33.39
C ASN A 148 -31.98 -20.12 33.21
N SER A 149 -32.51 -20.20 31.98
CA SER A 149 -33.94 -20.00 31.69
C SER A 149 -34.72 -21.32 31.68
N PRO A 150 -35.98 -21.38 32.16
CA PRO A 150 -36.81 -22.59 32.17
C PRO A 150 -37.08 -23.24 30.81
N LYS A 151 -36.77 -22.56 29.69
CA LYS A 151 -36.88 -23.07 28.30
C LYS A 151 -35.51 -23.21 27.60
N SER A 152 -34.43 -23.38 28.36
CA SER A 152 -33.05 -23.35 27.88
C SER A 152 -32.79 -24.34 26.75
N PHE A 153 -33.23 -25.59 26.87
CA PHE A 153 -32.93 -26.65 25.90
C PHE A 153 -33.43 -26.33 24.48
N ASN A 154 -34.69 -25.92 24.33
CA ASN A 154 -35.28 -25.61 23.02
C ASN A 154 -34.69 -24.32 22.42
N ARG A 155 -34.35 -23.32 23.25
CA ARG A 155 -33.72 -22.08 22.77
C ARG A 155 -32.28 -22.30 22.34
N LEU A 156 -31.51 -23.09 23.09
CA LEU A 156 -30.14 -23.48 22.74
C LEU A 156 -30.12 -24.30 21.45
N ARG A 157 -31.07 -25.22 21.28
CA ARG A 157 -31.25 -25.97 20.03
C ARG A 157 -31.52 -25.04 18.85
N ASN A 158 -32.44 -24.09 18.99
CA ASN A 158 -32.75 -23.13 17.92
C ASN A 158 -31.56 -22.24 17.55
N GLU A 159 -30.77 -21.76 18.52
CA GLU A 159 -29.56 -20.97 18.23
C GLU A 159 -28.47 -21.82 17.57
N ARG A 160 -28.29 -23.08 18.01
CA ARG A 160 -27.40 -24.05 17.35
C ARG A 160 -27.82 -24.30 15.90
N ASP A 161 -29.11 -24.54 15.67
CA ASP A 161 -29.66 -24.83 14.34
C ASP A 161 -29.52 -23.63 13.40
N LYS A 162 -29.63 -22.39 13.90
CA LYS A 162 -29.34 -21.17 13.13
C LYS A 162 -27.88 -21.09 12.69
N ILE A 163 -26.94 -21.40 13.59
CA ILE A 163 -25.50 -21.38 13.28
C ILE A 163 -25.17 -22.49 12.27
N ILE A 164 -25.70 -23.69 12.46
CA ILE A 164 -25.53 -24.81 11.52
C ILE A 164 -26.06 -24.45 10.14
N THR A 165 -27.29 -23.93 10.05
CA THR A 165 -27.88 -23.49 8.77
C THR A 165 -27.04 -22.41 8.08
N LYS A 166 -26.49 -21.47 8.86
CA LYS A 166 -25.56 -20.45 8.34
C LYS A 166 -24.26 -21.07 7.84
N MET A 167 -23.69 -22.03 8.58
CA MET A 167 -22.47 -22.75 8.16
C MET A 167 -22.69 -23.55 6.88
N ASP A 168 -23.83 -24.19 6.71
CA ASP A 168 -24.15 -24.95 5.50
C ASP A 168 -24.28 -24.03 4.28
N LYS A 169 -24.93 -22.87 4.44
CA LYS A 169 -24.97 -21.84 3.38
C LYS A 169 -23.58 -21.34 3.00
N ILE A 170 -22.74 -21.03 3.98
CA ILE A 170 -21.35 -20.59 3.75
C ILE A 170 -20.54 -21.68 3.03
N ARG A 171 -20.66 -22.94 3.47
CA ARG A 171 -19.97 -24.08 2.85
C ARG A 171 -20.40 -24.26 1.39
N ASN A 172 -21.70 -24.15 1.10
CA ASN A 172 -22.22 -24.25 -0.26
C ASN A 172 -21.72 -23.10 -1.16
N ASN A 173 -21.65 -21.87 -0.63
CA ASN A 173 -21.12 -20.72 -1.36
C ASN A 173 -19.62 -20.88 -1.68
N ILE A 174 -18.83 -21.44 -0.74
CA ILE A 174 -17.42 -21.74 -0.97
C ILE A 174 -17.27 -22.72 -2.13
N VAL A 175 -18.01 -23.84 -2.12
CA VAL A 175 -17.98 -24.84 -3.20
C VAL A 175 -18.37 -24.22 -4.54
N LEU A 176 -19.44 -23.42 -4.58
CA LEU A 176 -19.88 -22.74 -5.79
C LEU A 176 -18.79 -21.80 -6.35
N TRP A 177 -18.15 -21.01 -5.49
CA TRP A 177 -17.12 -20.07 -5.93
C TRP A 177 -15.81 -20.76 -6.30
N GLU A 178 -15.43 -21.86 -5.63
CA GLU A 178 -14.31 -22.71 -6.03
C GLU A 178 -14.53 -23.30 -7.43
N ASN A 179 -15.74 -23.80 -7.70
CA ASN A 179 -16.13 -24.30 -9.02
C ASN A 179 -16.12 -23.19 -10.08
N ASN A 180 -16.66 -22.01 -9.76
CA ASN A 180 -16.66 -20.86 -10.67
C ASN A 180 -15.23 -20.40 -10.99
N ILE A 181 -14.34 -20.30 -10.00
CA ILE A 181 -12.93 -19.99 -10.23
C ILE A 181 -12.30 -21.04 -11.16
N GLY A 182 -12.55 -22.33 -10.92
CA GLY A 182 -12.04 -23.42 -11.76
C GLY A 182 -12.54 -23.33 -13.22
N PHE A 183 -13.77 -22.87 -13.43
CA PHE A 183 -14.32 -22.59 -14.76
C PHE A 183 -13.65 -21.37 -15.41
N PHE A 184 -13.53 -20.25 -14.68
CA PHE A 184 -12.96 -19.01 -15.20
C PHE A 184 -11.45 -19.07 -15.42
N ALA A 185 -10.71 -19.90 -14.68
CA ALA A 185 -9.27 -20.10 -14.85
C ALA A 185 -8.88 -20.61 -16.25
N LYS A 186 -9.84 -21.16 -17.03
CA LYS A 186 -9.64 -21.60 -18.41
C LYS A 186 -9.84 -20.48 -19.45
N SER A 187 -10.30 -19.30 -19.04
CA SER A 187 -10.62 -18.18 -19.94
C SER A 187 -9.52 -17.11 -19.92
N LYS A 188 -9.10 -16.66 -21.11
CA LYS A 188 -7.96 -15.75 -21.30
C LYS A 188 -8.13 -14.34 -20.72
N ASN A 189 -9.35 -13.92 -20.35
CA ASN A 189 -9.66 -12.56 -19.87
C ASN A 189 -10.35 -12.52 -18.49
N ALA A 190 -10.26 -13.59 -17.69
CA ALA A 190 -11.02 -13.71 -16.45
C ALA A 190 -10.26 -13.33 -15.16
N ASP A 191 -9.03 -12.83 -15.26
CA ASP A 191 -8.13 -12.60 -14.12
C ASP A 191 -8.72 -11.66 -13.05
N SER A 192 -9.40 -10.59 -13.48
CA SER A 192 -10.08 -9.66 -12.57
C SER A 192 -11.20 -10.35 -11.79
N MET A 193 -12.01 -11.16 -12.49
CA MET A 193 -13.11 -11.91 -11.87
C MET A 193 -12.60 -12.98 -10.91
N ILE A 194 -11.54 -13.70 -11.29
CA ILE A 194 -10.89 -14.70 -10.44
C ILE A 194 -10.35 -14.05 -9.16
N LYS A 195 -9.78 -12.85 -9.25
CA LYS A 195 -9.31 -12.09 -8.09
C LYS A 195 -10.45 -11.73 -7.14
N ASP A 196 -11.58 -11.26 -7.66
CA ASP A 196 -12.76 -10.94 -6.87
C ASP A 196 -13.35 -12.18 -6.17
N PHE A 197 -13.45 -13.31 -6.89
CA PHE A 197 -13.92 -14.57 -6.30
C PHE A 197 -12.95 -15.09 -5.21
N LYS A 198 -11.63 -14.96 -5.41
CA LYS A 198 -10.63 -15.33 -4.38
C LYS A 198 -10.76 -14.48 -3.12
N LEU A 199 -11.01 -13.18 -3.24
CA LEU A 199 -11.26 -12.29 -2.10
C LEU A 199 -12.52 -12.69 -1.34
N LYS A 200 -13.63 -12.92 -2.05
CA LYS A 200 -14.88 -13.38 -1.46
C LYS A 200 -14.72 -14.74 -0.76
N LEU A 201 -13.95 -15.65 -1.33
CA LEU A 201 -13.66 -16.96 -0.76
C LEU A 201 -12.83 -16.87 0.54
N LYS A 202 -11.85 -15.96 0.60
CA LYS A 202 -11.10 -15.68 1.85
C LYS A 202 -12.05 -15.22 2.96
N GLU A 203 -12.97 -14.32 2.65
CA GLU A 203 -13.97 -13.79 3.59
C GLU A 203 -14.94 -14.88 4.08
N GLN A 204 -15.47 -15.73 3.19
CA GLN A 204 -16.37 -16.83 3.59
C GLN A 204 -15.66 -17.88 4.46
N LYS A 205 -14.39 -18.21 4.17
CA LYS A 205 -13.60 -19.15 5.00
C LYS A 205 -13.39 -18.59 6.41
N LYS A 206 -13.16 -17.27 6.53
CA LYS A 206 -13.07 -16.59 7.82
C LYS A 206 -14.39 -16.63 8.59
N GLN A 207 -15.52 -16.34 7.94
CA GLN A 207 -16.84 -16.43 8.57
C GLN A 207 -17.21 -17.85 9.02
N LEU A 208 -16.81 -18.87 8.24
CA LEU A 208 -16.99 -20.28 8.62
C LEU A 208 -16.18 -20.63 9.87
N LEU A 209 -14.94 -20.13 9.98
CA LEU A 209 -14.09 -20.36 11.15
C LEU A 209 -14.71 -19.74 12.42
N ASN A 210 -15.21 -18.51 12.33
CA ASN A 210 -15.90 -17.85 13.44
C ASN A 210 -17.16 -18.62 13.87
N CYS A 211 -17.98 -19.09 12.91
CA CYS A 211 -19.15 -19.92 13.22
C CYS A 211 -18.78 -21.25 13.92
N LYS A 212 -17.69 -21.90 13.50
CA LYS A 212 -17.17 -23.11 14.16
C LYS A 212 -16.71 -22.82 15.59
N SER A 213 -15.97 -21.72 15.80
CA SER A 213 -15.48 -21.33 17.11
C SER A 213 -16.59 -20.96 18.11
N ASN A 214 -17.77 -20.58 17.62
CA ASN A 214 -18.95 -20.35 18.46
C ASN A 214 -19.74 -21.64 18.79
N LEU A 215 -19.45 -22.77 18.13
CA LEU A 215 -20.11 -24.06 18.42
C LEU A 215 -19.33 -24.96 19.39
N ILE A 216 -18.05 -24.68 19.62
CA ILE A 216 -17.14 -25.39 20.55
C ILE A 216 -17.19 -24.69 21.91
#